data_AF-A0A935HLA4-F1
#
_entry.id   AF-A0A935HLA4-F1
#
_cell.length_a   1.000
_cell.length_b   1.000
_cell.length_c   1.000
_cell.angle_alpha   90.00
_cell.angle_beta   90.00
_cell.angle_gamma   90.00
#
_symmetry.space_group_name_H-M   'P 1'
#
loop_
_entity.id
_entity.type
_entity.pdbx_description
1 polymer ?
#
loop_
_entity_poly.entity_id
_entity_poly.type
_entity_poly.pdbx_seq_one_letter_code
_entity_poly.pdbx_strand_id
1 'polypeptide(L)'
;MKPIGVKIAVKYAILVALFQLATTAFFNSTLSVEEMVDPTPGLSFPQLLNLLAQLCPLILIPMAHYEYNRKNDHYISYVDSILMGLIIIGIAFAVSAMQLVVSFNMGMKEKYEIISGALSERHGMRVDPDDFSLSTLLTVQLWTLIAWIVVLFGIITYEARWKIFTKAGKEGWESLIPIYAEVVQQDIIKEPRVRVLLLLIPIMNIIYVWTVLDKIGRRFGKGEGYVWGLLFLPFIFYPLLGMSKAVYLHELPVDLKA
;
A
#
# COMPACT_ATOMS: atom_id res chain seq x y z
N MET A 1 -20.47 -9.11 6.02
CA MET A 1 -19.25 -9.88 6.35
C MET A 1 -19.60 -11.12 7.14
N LYS A 2 -19.05 -12.30 6.79
CA LYS A 2 -19.14 -13.46 7.69
C LYS A 2 -18.35 -13.13 8.98
N PRO A 3 -18.87 -13.43 10.18
CA PRO A 3 -18.24 -13.09 11.47
C PRO A 3 -16.83 -13.70 11.66
N ILE A 4 -16.47 -14.67 10.81
CA ILE A 4 -15.17 -15.36 10.83
C ILE A 4 -14.05 -14.46 10.28
N GLY A 5 -14.29 -13.68 9.22
CA GLY A 5 -13.26 -12.82 8.61
C GLY A 5 -12.78 -11.72 9.56
N VAL A 6 -13.72 -11.05 10.23
CA VAL A 6 -13.42 -10.01 11.22
C VAL A 6 -12.60 -10.57 12.40
N LYS A 7 -12.99 -11.74 12.93
CA LYS A 7 -12.27 -12.39 14.04
C LYS A 7 -10.82 -12.72 13.69
N ILE A 8 -10.56 -13.12 12.45
CA ILE A 8 -9.20 -13.43 11.97
C ILE A 8 -8.38 -12.14 11.80
N ALA A 9 -8.96 -11.11 11.17
CA ALA A 9 -8.32 -9.82 11.00
C ALA A 9 -7.85 -9.22 12.34
N VAL A 10 -8.73 -9.26 13.34
CA VAL A 10 -8.45 -8.76 14.69
C VAL A 10 -7.32 -9.55 15.35
N LYS A 11 -7.30 -10.89 15.23
CA LYS A 11 -6.21 -11.71 15.79
C LYS A 11 -4.84 -11.34 15.20
N TYR A 12 -4.76 -11.20 13.88
CA TYR A 12 -3.50 -10.82 13.22
C TYR A 12 -3.08 -9.39 13.55
N ALA A 13 -4.03 -8.46 13.59
CA ALA A 13 -3.75 -7.10 13.97
C ALA A 13 -3.19 -7.00 15.40
N ILE A 14 -3.73 -7.78 16.34
CA ILE A 14 -3.18 -7.91 17.71
C ILE A 14 -1.76 -8.48 17.68
N LEU A 15 -1.49 -9.50 16.85
CA LEU A 15 -0.16 -10.11 16.75
C LEU A 15 0.88 -9.12 16.20
N VAL A 16 0.52 -8.34 15.17
CA VAL A 16 1.35 -7.26 14.62
C VAL A 16 1.60 -6.18 15.68
N ALA A 17 0.55 -5.77 16.40
CA ALA A 17 0.65 -4.80 17.48
C ALA A 17 1.61 -5.25 18.60
N LEU A 18 1.47 -6.49 19.08
CA LEU A 18 2.33 -7.06 20.12
C LEU A 18 3.79 -7.13 19.67
N PHE A 19 4.02 -7.50 18.41
CA PHE A 19 5.36 -7.57 17.84
C PHE A 19 6.00 -6.18 17.65
N GLN A 20 5.24 -5.19 17.22
CA GLN A 20 5.69 -3.79 17.19
C GLN A 20 6.00 -3.26 18.59
N LEU A 21 5.23 -3.64 19.62
CA LEU A 21 5.52 -3.27 21.01
C LEU A 21 6.81 -3.89 21.52
N ALA A 22 7.05 -5.16 21.24
CA ALA A 22 8.26 -5.86 21.65
C ALA A 22 9.52 -5.28 21.00
N THR A 23 9.46 -4.94 19.71
CA THR A 23 10.60 -4.43 18.94
C THR A 23 10.95 -2.99 19.31
N THR A 24 9.95 -2.13 19.52
CA THR A 24 10.18 -0.76 20.03
C THR A 24 10.73 -0.77 21.45
N ALA A 25 10.21 -1.63 22.34
CA ALA A 25 10.73 -1.74 23.71
C ALA A 25 12.20 -2.21 23.73
N PHE A 26 12.57 -3.13 22.84
CA PHE A 26 13.94 -3.59 22.66
C PHE A 26 14.85 -2.51 22.06
N PHE A 27 14.38 -1.76 21.04
CA PHE A 27 15.17 -0.69 20.43
C PHE A 27 15.45 0.45 21.41
N ASN A 28 14.43 0.88 22.16
CA ASN A 28 14.55 1.95 23.15
C ASN A 28 15.51 1.59 24.31
N SER A 29 15.66 0.30 24.63
CA SER A 29 16.58 -0.18 25.66
C SER A 29 18.00 -0.42 25.18
N THR A 30 18.22 -0.53 23.86
CA THR A 30 19.53 -0.88 23.27
C THR A 30 20.26 0.31 22.65
N LEU A 31 19.57 1.33 22.13
CA LEU A 31 20.24 2.51 21.56
C LEU A 31 20.80 3.43 22.66
N SER A 32 22.13 3.48 22.76
CA SER A 32 22.86 4.41 23.63
C SER A 32 22.96 5.79 22.96
N VAL A 33 23.14 6.84 23.77
CA VAL A 33 23.35 8.22 23.27
C VAL A 33 24.57 8.29 22.35
N GLU A 34 25.59 7.49 22.64
CA GLU A 34 26.86 7.46 21.93
C GLU A 34 26.71 6.98 20.48
N GLU A 35 25.85 5.98 20.24
CA GLU A 35 25.51 5.51 18.88
C GLU A 35 24.72 6.53 18.04
N MET A 36 23.99 7.45 18.69
CA MET A 36 23.23 8.50 17.98
C MET A 36 24.13 9.66 17.52
N VAL A 37 25.22 9.92 18.26
CA VAL A 37 26.15 11.03 17.98
C VAL A 37 27.21 10.60 16.96
N ASP A 38 27.77 9.41 17.10
CA ASP A 38 28.74 8.83 16.16
C ASP A 38 28.21 7.50 15.60
N PRO A 39 27.43 7.51 14.52
CA PRO A 39 26.90 6.28 13.95
C PRO A 39 28.06 5.42 13.41
N THR A 40 28.23 4.22 13.96
CA THR A 40 29.19 3.25 13.41
C THR A 40 28.86 2.97 11.95
N PRO A 41 29.84 2.91 11.04
CA PRO A 41 29.58 2.57 9.64
C PRO A 41 29.11 1.10 9.54
N GLY A 42 27.80 0.91 9.35
CA GLY A 42 27.16 -0.39 9.23
C GLY A 42 25.80 -0.43 9.92
N LEU A 43 24.95 -1.39 9.56
CA LEU A 43 23.66 -1.58 10.21
C LEU A 43 23.88 -2.33 11.53
N SER A 44 23.65 -1.68 12.67
CA SER A 44 23.79 -2.32 13.97
C SER A 44 22.75 -3.43 14.16
N PHE A 45 23.01 -4.42 15.03
CA PHE A 45 22.06 -5.51 15.26
C PHE A 45 20.66 -5.02 15.68
N PRO A 46 20.51 -4.02 16.57
CA PRO A 46 19.21 -3.39 16.85
C PRO A 46 18.55 -2.74 15.63
N GLN A 47 19.32 -2.07 14.78
CA GLN A 47 18.81 -1.46 13.54
C GLN A 47 18.34 -2.53 12.54
N LEU A 48 19.08 -3.63 12.39
CA LEU A 48 18.68 -4.79 11.58
C LEU A 48 17.38 -5.39 12.11
N LEU A 49 17.25 -5.57 13.43
CA LEU A 49 16.07 -6.14 14.05
C LEU A 49 14.83 -5.24 13.86
N ASN A 50 14.99 -3.92 14.00
CA ASN A 50 13.94 -2.95 13.71
C ASN A 50 13.53 -2.95 12.23
N LEU A 51 14.49 -3.03 11.31
CA LEU A 51 14.21 -3.14 9.88
C LEU A 51 13.43 -4.42 9.57
N LEU A 52 13.86 -5.56 10.11
CA LEU A 52 13.14 -6.83 10.00
C LEU A 52 11.72 -6.72 10.58
N ALA A 53 11.57 -5.99 11.68
CA ALA A 53 10.28 -5.79 12.31
C ALA A 53 9.30 -4.96 11.46
N GLN A 54 9.81 -3.93 10.77
CA GLN A 54 9.05 -3.12 9.82
C GLN A 54 8.70 -3.88 8.53
N LEU A 55 9.50 -4.89 8.16
CA LEU A 55 9.26 -5.75 7.01
C LEU A 55 8.32 -6.93 7.33
N CYS A 56 8.17 -7.33 8.59
CA CYS A 56 7.25 -8.41 8.98
C CYS A 56 5.80 -8.25 8.46
N PRO A 57 5.18 -7.05 8.46
CA PRO A 57 3.87 -6.83 7.85
C PRO A 57 3.81 -7.22 6.36
N LEU A 58 4.89 -7.03 5.59
CA LEU A 58 4.97 -7.45 4.18
C LEU A 58 4.90 -8.97 4.02
N ILE A 59 5.26 -9.73 5.05
CA ILE A 59 5.22 -11.21 5.04
C ILE A 59 3.91 -11.72 5.64
N LEU A 60 3.44 -11.09 6.73
CA LEU A 60 2.23 -11.50 7.44
C LEU A 60 0.96 -11.29 6.60
N ILE A 61 0.87 -10.20 5.84
CA ILE A 61 -0.31 -9.89 5.02
C ILE A 61 -0.52 -10.93 3.91
N PRO A 62 0.50 -11.31 3.10
CA PRO A 62 0.41 -12.43 2.16
C PRO A 62 0.14 -13.78 2.84
N MET A 63 0.74 -14.05 4.01
CA MET A 63 0.51 -15.31 4.74
C MET A 63 -0.93 -15.42 5.24
N ALA A 64 -1.49 -14.34 5.77
CA ALA A 64 -2.89 -14.26 6.20
C ALA A 64 -3.85 -14.47 5.02
N HIS A 65 -3.51 -13.92 3.85
CA HIS A 65 -4.25 -14.14 2.61
C HIS A 65 -4.18 -15.61 2.15
N TYR A 66 -2.99 -16.22 2.18
CA TYR A 66 -2.78 -17.63 1.84
C TYR A 66 -3.53 -18.59 2.77
N GLU A 67 -3.42 -18.42 4.09
CA GLU A 67 -4.03 -19.33 5.05
C GLU A 67 -5.57 -19.24 5.05
N TYR A 68 -6.12 -18.04 4.84
CA TYR A 68 -7.58 -17.90 4.66
C TYR A 68 -8.06 -18.63 3.41
N ASN A 69 -7.40 -18.43 2.26
CA ASN A 69 -7.78 -19.07 1.00
C ASN A 69 -7.67 -20.61 1.09
N ARG A 70 -6.66 -21.12 1.80
CA ARG A 70 -6.45 -22.56 2.01
C ARG A 70 -7.55 -23.24 2.86
N LYS A 71 -8.15 -22.54 3.82
CA LYS A 71 -9.11 -23.14 4.78
C LYS A 71 -10.57 -23.10 4.34
N ASN A 72 -10.95 -22.26 3.37
CA ASN A 72 -12.36 -21.99 3.09
C ASN A 72 -12.84 -22.35 1.68
N ASP A 73 -11.98 -22.81 0.76
CA ASP A 73 -12.28 -23.06 -0.67
C ASP A 73 -13.07 -21.93 -1.38
N HIS A 74 -13.15 -20.77 -0.74
CA HIS A 74 -13.90 -19.60 -1.12
C HIS A 74 -12.96 -18.42 -1.00
N TYR A 75 -12.67 -17.82 -2.15
CA TYR A 75 -11.94 -16.56 -2.26
C TYR A 75 -12.57 -15.51 -1.33
N ILE A 76 -11.74 -14.82 -0.55
CA ILE A 76 -12.15 -13.62 0.20
C ILE A 76 -12.78 -12.64 -0.80
N SER A 77 -13.98 -12.14 -0.50
CA SER A 77 -14.57 -11.07 -1.30
C SER A 77 -13.64 -9.87 -1.37
N TYR A 78 -13.62 -9.13 -2.48
CA TYR A 78 -12.80 -7.92 -2.62
C TYR A 78 -12.97 -6.94 -1.43
N VAL A 79 -14.22 -6.73 -1.01
CA VAL A 79 -14.59 -5.89 0.13
C VAL A 79 -14.01 -6.42 1.44
N ASP A 80 -13.97 -7.75 1.60
CA ASP A 80 -13.49 -8.38 2.82
C ASP A 80 -11.96 -8.27 2.94
N SER A 81 -11.24 -8.32 1.82
CA SER A 81 -9.77 -8.14 1.78
C SER A 81 -9.36 -6.71 2.09
N ILE A 82 -10.07 -5.71 1.54
CA ILE A 82 -9.85 -4.29 1.88
C ILE A 82 -10.06 -4.07 3.37
N LEU A 83 -11.19 -4.56 3.91
CA LEU A 83 -11.50 -4.31 5.32
C LEU A 83 -10.47 -4.97 6.25
N MET A 84 -10.01 -6.18 5.93
CA MET A 84 -8.90 -6.81 6.67
C MET A 84 -7.64 -5.95 6.65
N GLY A 85 -7.25 -5.44 5.48
CA GLY A 85 -6.09 -4.56 5.34
C GLY A 85 -6.23 -3.27 6.15
N LEU A 86 -7.38 -2.60 6.07
CA LEU A 86 -7.66 -1.38 6.83
C LEU A 86 -7.67 -1.61 8.34
N ILE A 87 -8.22 -2.73 8.82
CA ILE A 87 -8.21 -3.09 10.24
C ILE A 87 -6.77 -3.28 10.74
N ILE A 88 -5.93 -3.99 9.98
CA ILE A 88 -4.54 -4.23 10.34
C ILE A 88 -3.76 -2.90 10.36
N ILE A 89 -3.89 -2.08 9.32
CA ILE A 89 -3.23 -0.77 9.24
C ILE A 89 -3.68 0.14 10.39
N GLY A 90 -4.99 0.20 10.67
CA GLY A 90 -5.55 1.04 11.73
C GLY A 90 -5.04 0.65 13.12
N ILE A 91 -4.97 -0.64 13.42
CA ILE A 91 -4.44 -1.13 14.71
C ILE A 91 -2.93 -0.90 14.80
N ALA A 92 -2.16 -1.20 13.75
CA ALA A 92 -0.73 -0.94 13.71
C ALA A 92 -0.41 0.55 13.90
N PHE A 93 -1.19 1.41 13.25
CA PHE A 93 -1.09 2.85 13.42
C PHE A 93 -1.39 3.31 14.84
N ALA A 94 -2.49 2.82 15.43
CA ALA A 94 -2.87 3.18 16.80
C ALA A 94 -1.80 2.76 17.82
N VAL A 95 -1.23 1.55 17.67
CA VAL A 95 -0.14 1.08 18.52
C VAL A 95 1.12 1.91 18.33
N SER A 96 1.50 2.21 17.08
CA SER A 96 2.66 3.05 16.79
C SER A 96 2.49 4.49 17.31
N ALA A 97 1.30 5.08 17.21
CA ALA A 97 1.00 6.40 17.77
C ALA A 97 1.02 6.39 19.31
N MET A 98 0.50 5.33 19.94
CA MET A 98 0.58 5.17 21.39
C MET A 98 2.04 5.04 21.85
N GLN A 99 2.86 4.27 21.15
CA GLN A 99 4.30 4.14 21.43
C GLN A 99 5.04 5.47 21.30
N LEU A 100 4.68 6.28 20.31
CA LEU A 100 5.27 7.59 20.09
C LEU A 100 5.00 8.53 21.29
N VAL A 101 3.75 8.59 21.75
CA VAL A 101 3.35 9.39 22.93
C VAL A 101 4.06 8.91 24.18
N VAL A 102 4.12 7.58 24.38
CA VAL A 102 4.80 6.96 25.52
C VAL A 102 6.31 7.24 25.50
N SER A 103 6.97 7.13 24.35
CA SER A 103 8.42 7.41 24.22
C SER A 103 8.73 8.89 24.42
N PHE A 104 7.87 9.78 23.93
CA PHE A 104 7.98 11.22 24.16
C PHE A 104 7.86 11.57 25.65
N ASN A 105 6.88 10.98 26.35
CA ASN A 105 6.64 11.22 27.77
C ASN A 105 7.67 10.55 28.71
N MET A 106 8.25 9.41 28.33
CA MET A 106 9.10 8.61 29.23
C MET A 106 10.62 8.81 29.06
N GLY A 107 11.13 9.64 28.14
CA GLY A 107 12.58 9.88 28.11
C GLY A 107 13.19 10.54 26.88
N MET A 108 12.44 10.78 25.79
CA MET A 108 13.01 11.44 24.61
C MET A 108 13.46 12.88 24.89
N LYS A 109 12.78 13.59 25.81
CA LYS A 109 13.13 14.96 26.19
C LYS A 109 14.51 15.06 26.88
N GLU A 110 14.81 14.11 27.76
CA GLU A 110 16.10 14.02 28.45
C GLU A 110 17.22 13.61 27.49
N LYS A 111 16.98 12.61 26.62
CA LYS A 111 17.94 12.22 25.59
C LYS A 111 18.21 13.34 24.57
N TYR A 112 17.21 14.14 24.24
CA TYR A 112 17.35 15.29 23.31
C TYR A 112 18.34 16.34 23.83
N GLU A 113 18.27 16.72 25.11
CA GLU A 113 19.18 17.71 25.69
C GLU A 113 20.64 17.21 25.64
N ILE A 114 20.85 15.92 25.93
CA ILE A 114 22.17 15.30 25.90
C ILE A 114 22.71 15.22 24.45
N ILE A 115 21.89 14.80 23.50
CA ILE A 115 22.27 14.64 22.10
C ILE A 115 22.52 15.98 21.41
N SER A 116 21.65 16.97 21.63
CA SER A 116 21.82 18.32 21.06
C SER A 116 23.09 19.00 21.58
N GLY A 117 23.42 18.83 22.87
CA GLY A 117 24.69 19.28 23.45
C GLY A 117 25.89 18.60 22.78
N ALA A 118 25.89 17.26 22.70
CA ALA A 118 26.98 16.50 22.12
C ALA A 118 27.22 16.78 20.62
N LEU A 119 26.14 16.95 19.84
CA LEU A 119 26.21 17.29 18.41
C LEU A 119 26.71 18.72 18.18
N SER A 120 26.29 19.67 19.02
CA SER A 120 26.78 21.05 18.95
C SER A 120 28.27 21.11 19.27
N GLU A 121 28.74 20.33 20.24
CA GLU A 121 30.15 20.31 20.64
C GLU A 121 31.05 19.66 19.58
N ARG A 122 30.64 18.51 19.03
CA ARG A 122 31.46 17.76 18.06
C ARG A 122 31.36 18.27 16.61
N HIS A 123 30.18 18.68 16.19
CA HIS A 123 29.89 18.97 14.79
C HIS A 123 29.41 20.40 14.55
N GLY A 124 29.30 21.23 15.59
CA GLY A 124 28.80 22.60 15.47
C GLY A 124 27.33 22.69 15.03
N MET A 125 26.59 21.57 15.05
CA MET A 125 25.18 21.54 14.67
C MET A 125 24.30 21.95 15.84
N ARG A 126 23.41 22.91 15.60
CA ARG A 126 22.35 23.30 16.55
C ARG A 126 21.06 22.60 16.13
N VAL A 127 20.43 21.92 17.08
CA VAL A 127 19.16 21.20 16.88
C VAL A 127 18.12 21.95 17.69
N ASP A 128 17.03 22.41 17.06
CA ASP A 128 16.02 23.20 17.77
C ASP A 128 15.02 22.28 18.52
N PRO A 129 14.53 22.66 19.72
CA PRO A 129 13.65 21.79 20.51
C PRO A 129 12.32 21.46 19.82
N ASP A 130 11.88 22.36 18.94
CA ASP A 130 10.63 22.23 18.21
C ASP A 130 10.70 21.17 17.09
N ASP A 131 11.89 20.79 16.65
CA ASP A 131 12.12 19.74 15.64
C ASP A 131 11.57 18.38 16.09
N PHE A 132 11.51 18.14 17.41
CA PHE A 132 11.00 16.90 18.02
C PHE A 132 9.71 17.10 18.81
N SER A 133 8.97 18.20 18.57
CA SER A 133 7.71 18.45 19.26
C SER A 133 6.67 17.35 19.00
N LEU A 134 5.79 17.10 19.98
CA LEU A 134 4.71 16.11 19.83
C LEU A 134 3.86 16.37 18.57
N SER A 135 3.63 17.63 18.23
CA SER A 135 2.91 18.01 17.00
C SER A 135 3.65 17.59 15.72
N THR A 136 4.97 17.79 15.66
CA THR A 136 5.77 17.38 14.49
C THR A 136 5.74 15.87 14.34
N LEU A 137 5.93 15.15 15.44
CA LEU A 137 5.91 13.68 15.47
C LEU A 137 4.54 13.10 15.06
N LEU A 138 3.44 13.65 15.59
CA LEU A 138 2.09 13.25 15.19
C LEU A 138 1.80 13.55 13.72
N THR A 139 2.34 14.66 13.19
CA THR A 139 2.19 15.02 11.78
C THR A 139 2.91 14.00 10.88
N VAL A 140 4.16 13.66 11.20
CA VAL A 140 4.92 12.61 10.47
C VAL A 140 4.14 11.29 10.51
N GLN A 141 3.59 10.94 11.67
CA GLN A 141 2.80 9.72 11.85
C GLN A 141 1.53 9.72 10.96
N LEU A 142 0.81 10.83 10.87
CA LEU A 142 -0.34 10.94 9.95
C LEU A 142 0.06 10.74 8.48
N TRP A 143 1.19 11.29 8.06
CA TRP A 143 1.70 11.08 6.70
C TRP A 143 2.08 9.62 6.44
N THR A 144 2.67 8.91 7.41
CA THR A 144 2.98 7.49 7.25
C THR A 144 1.71 6.64 7.13
N LEU A 145 0.65 6.94 7.89
CA LEU A 145 -0.66 6.27 7.74
C LEU A 145 -1.23 6.45 6.33
N ILE A 146 -1.24 7.68 5.83
CA ILE A 146 -1.73 7.99 4.49
C ILE A 146 -0.92 7.21 3.45
N ALA A 147 0.41 7.17 3.58
CA ALA A 147 1.27 6.40 2.70
C ALA A 147 0.92 4.90 2.71
N TRP A 148 0.70 4.30 3.89
CA TRP A 148 0.30 2.89 4.00
C TRP A 148 -1.07 2.60 3.37
N ILE A 149 -2.03 3.50 3.53
CA ILE A 149 -3.35 3.38 2.87
C ILE A 149 -3.18 3.43 1.35
N VAL A 150 -2.38 4.37 0.82
CA VAL A 150 -2.08 4.46 -0.61
C VAL A 150 -1.42 3.19 -1.14
N VAL A 151 -0.45 2.63 -0.40
CA VAL A 151 0.21 1.36 -0.76
C VAL A 151 -0.79 0.20 -0.78
N LEU A 152 -1.68 0.10 0.20
CA LEU A 152 -2.73 -0.94 0.24
C LEU A 152 -3.62 -0.87 -1.02
N PHE A 153 -4.15 0.31 -1.33
CA PHE A 153 -4.97 0.51 -2.53
C PHE A 153 -4.19 0.25 -3.83
N GLY A 154 -2.89 0.59 -3.85
CA GLY A 154 -1.98 0.27 -4.96
C GLY A 154 -1.88 -1.24 -5.20
N ILE A 155 -1.51 -2.02 -4.18
CA ILE A 155 -1.37 -3.49 -4.26
C ILE A 155 -2.66 -4.13 -4.77
N ILE A 156 -3.79 -3.70 -4.22
CA ILE A 156 -5.13 -4.15 -4.61
C ILE A 156 -5.43 -3.86 -6.09
N THR A 157 -5.07 -2.66 -6.55
CA THR A 157 -5.28 -2.25 -7.95
C THR A 157 -4.39 -3.05 -8.89
N TYR A 158 -3.17 -3.39 -8.47
CA TYR A 158 -2.28 -4.29 -9.24
C TYR A 158 -2.85 -5.70 -9.34
N GLU A 159 -3.33 -6.29 -8.23
CA GLU A 159 -3.98 -7.59 -8.25
C GLU A 159 -5.23 -7.58 -9.15
N ALA A 160 -5.96 -6.47 -9.16
CA ALA A 160 -7.10 -6.28 -10.04
C ALA A 160 -6.70 -6.27 -11.52
N ARG A 161 -5.65 -5.52 -11.91
CA ARG A 161 -5.15 -5.51 -13.29
C ARG A 161 -4.70 -6.90 -13.71
N TRP A 162 -4.02 -7.64 -12.84
CA TRP A 162 -3.64 -9.03 -13.10
C TRP A 162 -4.88 -9.88 -13.46
N LYS A 163 -5.95 -9.80 -12.66
CA LYS A 163 -7.20 -10.53 -12.91
C LYS A 163 -7.93 -10.07 -14.18
N ILE A 164 -7.87 -8.79 -14.52
CA ILE A 164 -8.44 -8.27 -15.77
C ILE A 164 -7.73 -8.89 -16.97
N PHE A 165 -6.40 -8.98 -16.93
CA PHE A 165 -5.59 -9.59 -17.99
C PHE A 165 -5.91 -11.07 -18.13
N THR A 166 -5.96 -11.82 -17.03
CA THR A 166 -6.30 -13.25 -17.09
C THR A 166 -7.71 -13.50 -17.59
N LYS A 167 -8.69 -12.68 -17.21
CA LYS A 167 -10.06 -12.73 -17.76
C LYS A 167 -10.12 -12.46 -19.27
N ALA A 168 -9.22 -11.63 -19.78
CA ALA A 168 -9.12 -11.34 -21.21
C ALA A 168 -8.32 -12.39 -22.00
N GLY A 169 -7.85 -13.47 -21.36
CA GLY A 169 -7.04 -14.52 -21.97
C GLY A 169 -5.56 -14.13 -22.15
N LYS A 170 -5.08 -13.14 -21.40
CA LYS A 170 -3.68 -12.70 -21.35
C LYS A 170 -3.00 -13.19 -20.07
N GLU A 171 -1.67 -13.20 -20.04
CA GLU A 171 -0.95 -13.63 -18.85
C GLU A 171 -0.97 -12.50 -17.81
N GLY A 172 -1.21 -12.82 -16.54
CA GLY A 172 -1.41 -11.78 -15.53
C GLY A 172 -0.15 -10.99 -15.18
N TRP A 173 1.03 -11.61 -15.28
CA TRP A 173 2.32 -10.96 -15.03
C TRP A 173 2.62 -9.87 -16.06
N GLU A 174 2.01 -9.93 -17.25
CA GLU A 174 2.17 -8.90 -18.29
C GLU A 174 1.69 -7.53 -17.79
N SER A 175 0.76 -7.51 -16.83
CA SER A 175 0.26 -6.28 -16.20
C SER A 175 1.26 -5.60 -15.25
N LEU A 176 2.32 -6.30 -14.84
CA LEU A 176 3.33 -5.76 -13.91
C LEU A 176 4.36 -4.85 -14.60
N ILE A 177 4.60 -5.07 -15.88
CA ILE A 177 5.64 -4.35 -16.63
C ILE A 177 5.00 -3.11 -17.26
N PRO A 178 5.32 -1.87 -16.85
CA PRO A 178 4.52 -0.70 -17.21
C PRO A 178 4.29 -0.50 -18.71
N ILE A 179 5.34 -0.55 -19.53
CA ILE A 179 5.22 -0.33 -20.98
C ILE A 179 4.57 -1.53 -21.68
N TYR A 180 4.93 -2.74 -21.26
CA TYR A 180 4.39 -3.97 -21.86
C TYR A 180 2.91 -4.15 -21.52
N ALA A 181 2.50 -3.80 -20.30
CA ALA A 181 1.11 -3.82 -19.86
C ALA A 181 0.24 -2.95 -20.76
N GLU A 182 0.69 -1.76 -21.14
CA GLU A 182 -0.05 -0.87 -22.03
C GLU A 182 -0.18 -1.46 -23.44
N VAL A 183 0.88 -2.11 -23.96
CA VAL A 183 0.84 -2.80 -25.26
C VAL A 183 -0.15 -3.96 -25.24
N VAL A 184 -0.10 -4.80 -24.21
CA VAL A 184 -1.04 -5.92 -24.04
C VAL A 184 -2.47 -5.40 -23.81
N GLN A 185 -2.62 -4.27 -23.13
CA GLN A 185 -3.92 -3.65 -22.90
C GLN A 185 -4.55 -3.18 -24.23
N GLN A 186 -3.76 -2.75 -25.22
CA GLN A 186 -4.27 -2.49 -26.57
C GLN A 186 -4.84 -3.77 -27.22
N ASP A 187 -4.19 -4.93 -27.03
CA ASP A 187 -4.72 -6.21 -27.53
C ASP A 187 -6.03 -6.60 -26.86
N ILE A 188 -6.17 -6.29 -25.55
CA ILE A 188 -7.40 -6.51 -24.79
C ILE A 188 -8.51 -5.63 -25.38
N ILE A 189 -8.31 -4.32 -25.53
CA ILE A 189 -9.37 -3.45 -26.07
C ILE A 189 -9.59 -3.60 -27.59
N LYS A 190 -8.77 -4.40 -28.27
CA LYS A 190 -8.73 -4.61 -29.73
C LYS A 190 -8.41 -3.34 -30.51
N GLU A 191 -7.36 -2.64 -30.10
CA GLU A 191 -6.83 -1.44 -30.75
C GLU A 191 -5.38 -1.62 -31.21
N PRO A 192 -4.88 -0.82 -32.17
CA PRO A 192 -3.50 -0.87 -32.60
C PRO A 192 -2.52 -0.57 -31.46
N ARG A 193 -1.54 -1.45 -31.26
CA ARG A 193 -0.45 -1.30 -30.28
C ARG A 193 0.33 0.02 -30.41
N VAL A 194 0.37 0.59 -31.61
CA VAL A 194 1.02 1.88 -31.91
C VAL A 194 0.43 3.02 -31.08
N ARG A 195 -0.83 2.91 -30.63
CA ARG A 195 -1.46 3.93 -29.78
C ARG A 195 -0.75 4.13 -28.44
N VAL A 196 0.03 3.16 -27.97
CA VAL A 196 0.88 3.33 -26.77
C VAL A 196 1.89 4.47 -26.95
N LEU A 197 2.29 4.80 -28.19
CA LEU A 197 3.17 5.95 -28.45
C LEU A 197 2.53 7.30 -28.10
N LEU A 198 1.20 7.37 -28.01
CA LEU A 198 0.49 8.59 -27.57
C LEU A 198 0.80 8.95 -26.12
N LEU A 199 1.30 8.00 -25.30
CA LEU A 199 1.79 8.26 -23.95
C LEU A 199 2.98 9.24 -23.93
N LEU A 200 3.75 9.32 -25.01
CA LEU A 200 4.91 10.21 -25.14
C LEU A 200 4.50 11.67 -25.41
N ILE A 201 3.25 11.91 -25.82
CA ILE A 201 2.74 13.24 -26.17
C ILE A 201 1.74 13.65 -25.08
N PRO A 202 2.09 14.59 -24.17
CA PRO A 202 1.30 14.88 -22.96
C PRO A 202 -0.18 15.20 -23.20
N ILE A 203 -0.49 15.99 -24.24
CA ILE A 203 -1.87 16.38 -24.56
C ILE A 203 -2.67 15.19 -25.09
N MET A 204 -2.04 14.33 -25.90
CA MET A 204 -2.70 13.15 -26.48
C MET A 204 -2.88 12.03 -25.46
N ASN A 205 -2.13 12.05 -24.36
CA ASN A 205 -2.25 11.08 -23.28
C ASN A 205 -3.66 11.09 -22.66
N ILE A 206 -4.30 12.25 -22.53
CA ILE A 206 -5.68 12.34 -22.00
C ILE A 206 -6.67 11.57 -22.91
N ILE A 207 -6.54 11.74 -24.22
CA ILE A 207 -7.39 11.05 -25.21
C ILE A 207 -7.11 9.54 -25.20
N TYR A 208 -5.84 9.16 -25.08
CA TYR A 208 -5.41 7.77 -24.95
C TYR A 208 -6.05 7.11 -23.73
N VAL A 209 -5.89 7.71 -22.55
CA VAL A 209 -6.45 7.19 -21.29
C VAL A 209 -7.97 7.05 -21.39
N TRP A 210 -8.66 8.09 -21.87
CA TRP A 210 -10.11 8.03 -22.07
C TRP A 210 -10.52 6.84 -22.95
N THR A 211 -9.86 6.67 -24.10
CA THR A 211 -10.18 5.59 -25.04
C THR A 211 -9.95 4.20 -24.43
N VAL A 212 -8.87 4.05 -23.67
CA VAL A 212 -8.56 2.79 -22.98
C VAL A 212 -9.61 2.47 -21.92
N LEU A 213 -10.01 3.47 -21.11
CA LEU A 213 -11.00 3.30 -20.05
C LEU A 213 -12.40 3.01 -20.59
N ASP A 214 -12.81 3.71 -21.65
CA ASP A 214 -14.10 3.50 -22.31
C ASP A 214 -14.19 2.08 -22.87
N LYS A 215 -13.20 1.69 -23.68
CA LYS A 215 -13.19 0.37 -24.32
C LYS A 215 -13.06 -0.75 -23.30
N ILE A 216 -12.24 -0.62 -22.27
CA ILE A 216 -12.16 -1.65 -21.24
C ILE A 216 -13.48 -1.76 -20.47
N GLY A 217 -14.12 -0.65 -20.12
CA GLY A 217 -15.45 -0.66 -19.49
C GLY A 217 -16.47 -1.41 -20.35
N ARG A 218 -16.58 -1.06 -21.63
CA ARG A 218 -17.50 -1.70 -22.58
C ARG A 218 -17.21 -3.19 -22.80
N ARG A 219 -15.92 -3.58 -22.84
CA ARG A 219 -15.49 -4.99 -22.95
C ARG A 219 -15.88 -5.83 -21.74
N PHE A 220 -16.18 -5.23 -20.60
CA PHE A 220 -16.72 -5.90 -19.43
C PHE A 220 -18.23 -5.65 -19.23
N GLY A 221 -18.92 -5.19 -20.28
CA GLY A 221 -20.35 -4.90 -20.28
C GLY A 221 -20.74 -3.76 -19.35
N LYS A 222 -19.86 -2.78 -19.14
CA LYS A 222 -20.11 -1.61 -18.30
C LYS A 222 -20.39 -0.37 -19.16
N GLY A 223 -21.36 0.45 -18.73
CA GLY A 223 -21.71 1.71 -19.39
C GLY A 223 -20.82 2.89 -18.98
N GLU A 224 -21.10 4.05 -19.57
CA GLU A 224 -20.29 5.28 -19.42
C GLU A 224 -20.09 5.74 -17.97
N GLY A 225 -21.12 5.61 -17.12
CA GLY A 225 -20.98 5.96 -15.69
C GLY A 225 -19.87 5.17 -14.98
N TYR A 226 -19.60 3.94 -15.43
CA TYR A 226 -18.50 3.13 -14.91
C TYR A 226 -17.14 3.60 -15.43
N VAL A 227 -17.08 4.11 -16.65
CA VAL A 227 -15.87 4.69 -17.27
C VAL A 227 -15.46 5.95 -16.52
N TRP A 228 -16.42 6.82 -16.18
CA TRP A 228 -16.17 7.96 -15.30
C TRP A 228 -15.67 7.53 -13.92
N GLY A 229 -16.22 6.44 -13.38
CA GLY A 229 -15.72 5.82 -12.15
C GLY A 229 -14.27 5.32 -12.27
N LEU A 230 -13.91 4.69 -13.39
CA LEU A 230 -12.53 4.28 -13.68
C LEU A 230 -11.58 5.47 -13.80
N LEU A 231 -12.04 6.60 -14.33
CA LEU A 231 -11.23 7.81 -14.51
C LEU A 231 -10.95 8.51 -13.18
N PHE A 232 -11.98 8.74 -12.36
CA PHE A 232 -11.86 9.51 -11.12
C PHE A 232 -11.53 8.65 -9.88
N LEU A 233 -11.93 7.38 -9.88
CA LEU A 233 -11.71 6.44 -8.76
C LEU A 233 -11.15 5.08 -9.25
N PRO A 234 -9.99 5.07 -9.93
CA PRO A 234 -9.41 3.84 -10.50
C PRO A 234 -9.17 2.78 -9.43
N PHE A 235 -8.75 3.17 -8.22
CA PHE A 235 -8.49 2.28 -7.09
C PHE A 235 -9.73 1.57 -6.53
N ILE A 236 -10.93 1.96 -6.94
CA ILE A 236 -12.19 1.27 -6.62
C ILE A 236 -12.68 0.49 -7.83
N PHE A 237 -12.73 1.13 -9.00
CA PHE A 237 -13.37 0.56 -10.18
C PHE A 237 -12.52 -0.52 -10.87
N TYR A 238 -11.18 -0.41 -10.90
CA TYR A 238 -10.35 -1.50 -11.43
C TYR A 238 -10.51 -2.80 -10.63
N PRO A 239 -10.39 -2.79 -9.30
CA PRO A 239 -10.72 -3.95 -8.47
C PRO A 239 -12.13 -4.48 -8.63
N LEU A 240 -13.12 -3.59 -8.72
CA LEU A 240 -14.49 -3.99 -8.97
C LEU A 240 -14.63 -4.69 -10.34
N LEU A 241 -13.86 -4.29 -11.34
CA LEU A 241 -13.87 -4.92 -12.66
C LEU A 241 -13.16 -6.28 -12.64
N GLY A 242 -11.94 -6.32 -12.09
CA GLY A 242 -11.08 -7.49 -12.07
C GLY A 242 -11.57 -8.60 -11.14
N MET A 243 -12.06 -8.26 -9.96
CA MET A 243 -12.42 -9.23 -8.91
C MET A 243 -13.91 -9.57 -8.86
N SER A 244 -14.78 -8.80 -9.51
CA SER A 244 -16.21 -9.16 -9.58
C SER A 244 -16.46 -10.33 -10.53
N LYS A 245 -17.72 -10.75 -10.62
CA LYS A 245 -18.21 -11.73 -11.60
C LYS A 245 -18.29 -11.18 -13.03
N ALA A 246 -17.79 -9.96 -13.30
CA ALA A 246 -17.78 -9.39 -14.65
C ALA A 246 -16.99 -10.30 -15.59
N VAL A 247 -17.60 -10.62 -16.74
CA VAL A 247 -17.05 -11.47 -17.79
C VAL A 247 -16.51 -10.58 -18.90
N TYR A 248 -15.37 -10.97 -19.45
CA TYR A 248 -14.77 -10.29 -20.57
C TYR A 248 -15.47 -10.68 -21.89
N LEU A 249 -15.89 -9.68 -22.66
CA LEU A 249 -16.60 -9.82 -23.93
C LEU A 249 -15.61 -9.74 -25.09
N HIS A 250 -15.35 -10.89 -25.73
CA HIS A 250 -14.49 -10.94 -26.92
C HIS A 250 -15.06 -10.13 -28.09
N GLU A 251 -16.38 -10.03 -28.19
CA GLU A 251 -17.10 -9.19 -29.15
C GLU A 251 -18.05 -8.27 -28.41
N LEU A 252 -18.05 -6.98 -28.78
CA LEU A 252 -18.97 -6.00 -28.20
C LEU A 252 -20.37 -6.20 -28.78
N PRO A 253 -21.43 -6.27 -27.96
CA PRO A 253 -22.80 -6.33 -28.45
C PRO A 253 -23.18 -5.01 -29.16
N VAL A 254 -24.15 -5.07 -30.06
CA VAL A 254 -24.45 -4.00 -31.04
C VAL A 254 -24.79 -2.66 -30.37
N ASP A 255 -25.44 -2.71 -29.21
CA ASP A 255 -25.82 -1.57 -28.37
C ASP A 255 -24.64 -0.86 -27.68
N LEU A 256 -23.49 -1.54 -27.52
CA LEU A 256 -22.28 -0.97 -26.91
C LEU A 256 -21.22 -0.54 -27.94
N LYS A 257 -21.48 -0.70 -29.24
CA LYS A 257 -20.57 -0.29 -30.34
C LYS A 257 -20.59 1.21 -30.65
N ALA A 258 -21.53 1.96 -30.08
CA ALA A 258 -21.73 3.39 -30.31
C ALA A 258 -20.76 4.25 -29.49
#